data_AF-A0A7S2KZE9-F1
#
_entry.id   AF-A0A7S2KZE9-F1
#
_cell.length_a   1.000
_cell.length_b   1.000
_cell.length_c   1.000
_cell.angle_alpha   90.00
_cell.angle_beta   90.00
_cell.angle_gamma   90.00
#
_symmetry.space_group_name_H-M   'P 1'
#
loop_
_entity.id
_entity.type
_entity.pdbx_description
1 polymer ?
#
loop_
_entity_poly.entity_id
_entity_poly.type
_entity_poly.pdbx_seq_one_letter_code
_entity_poly.pdbx_strand_id
1 'polypeptide(L)'
;MGEQKVAKPRQKPAASPAAKKPAASAPAAKGSAAQAASKSKGNDAQAPSEAWLARFRPKPNPLFFALFASGCIWILALYQPCVVKGTKRDCGYSGISTGTCRTLACFIKSPGPYQKKKLKVKRADGESLGLALEQRPDAYVVQSLQPDGAASKHNSELASGSEDMVLPGDRLVKIGSSSGKDMAKELKGTSAKTVALEIQRSRLPRLLQFLHSGKTKPNLLETLLSAPGLAHFSSLWQFMAMVAMPGWFISGYPLSSLPAYFTMSAAVAFQLTRCCHDEKVPEGVPHCYQSNRESMPKLLRKVWSDTSALAAAFTKDPRAHLEWAFLPGK
;
A
#
# COMPACT_ATOMS: atom_id res chain seq x y z
N MET A 1 43.35 28.10 17.20
CA MET A 1 42.47 29.14 17.76
C MET A 1 41.44 29.45 16.68
N GLY A 2 40.21 28.96 16.85
CA GLY A 2 39.23 28.86 15.77
C GLY A 2 38.42 30.13 15.57
N GLU A 3 38.43 30.65 14.34
CA GLU A 3 37.59 31.74 13.86
C GLU A 3 36.10 31.38 13.93
N GLN A 4 35.36 32.13 14.75
CA GLN A 4 33.90 32.13 14.74
C GLN A 4 33.39 32.93 13.53
N LYS A 5 32.82 32.24 12.55
CA LYS A 5 32.06 32.86 11.45
C LYS A 5 30.72 33.37 11.97
N VAL A 6 30.59 34.69 12.05
CA VAL A 6 29.35 35.42 12.35
C VAL A 6 28.36 35.21 11.20
N ALA A 7 27.20 34.63 11.51
CA ALA A 7 26.12 34.41 10.57
C ALA A 7 25.36 35.71 10.27
N LYS A 8 25.20 35.99 8.97
CA LYS A 8 24.51 37.18 8.42
C LYS A 8 22.98 37.06 8.63
N PRO A 9 22.28 38.11 9.10
CA PRO A 9 20.84 38.05 9.32
C PRO A 9 20.07 37.95 8.00
N ARG A 10 19.12 37.01 7.96
CA ARG A 10 18.27 36.70 6.81
C ARG A 10 17.15 37.74 6.70
N GLN A 11 17.14 38.50 5.61
CA GLN A 11 16.09 39.48 5.28
C GLN A 11 14.72 38.78 5.13
N LYS A 12 13.71 39.33 5.81
CA LYS A 12 12.29 38.99 5.67
C LYS A 12 11.80 39.42 4.27
N PRO A 13 11.20 38.53 3.46
CA PRO A 13 10.55 38.96 2.22
C PRO A 13 9.27 39.75 2.53
N ALA A 14 9.11 40.85 1.80
CA ALA A 14 8.00 41.78 1.85
C ALA A 14 6.69 41.14 1.36
N ALA A 15 5.59 41.54 2.00
CA ALA A 15 4.23 41.15 1.65
C ALA A 15 3.85 41.68 0.26
N SER A 16 3.37 40.78 -0.61
CA SER A 16 2.71 41.15 -1.86
C SER A 16 1.29 41.68 -1.60
N PRO A 17 0.83 42.70 -2.34
CA PRO A 17 -0.46 43.34 -2.15
C PRO A 17 -1.63 42.50 -2.69
N ALA A 18 -2.77 42.68 -2.02
CA ALA A 18 -4.05 42.04 -2.29
C ALA A 18 -4.59 42.30 -3.70
N ALA A 19 -4.94 41.22 -4.41
CA ALA A 19 -5.66 41.29 -5.68
C ALA A 19 -7.17 41.46 -5.46
N LYS A 20 -7.72 42.39 -6.22
CA LYS A 20 -9.09 42.90 -6.20
C LYS A 20 -10.14 41.84 -6.54
N LYS A 21 -11.24 41.91 -5.78
CA LYS A 21 -12.57 41.33 -6.02
C LYS A 21 -13.16 41.85 -7.35
N PRO A 22 -13.71 41.01 -8.23
CA PRO A 22 -14.70 41.45 -9.20
C PRO A 22 -16.11 41.35 -8.62
N ALA A 23 -16.88 42.37 -8.96
CA ALA A 23 -18.21 42.67 -8.48
C ALA A 23 -19.30 41.75 -9.05
N ALA A 24 -20.44 41.80 -8.37
CA ALA A 24 -21.70 41.17 -8.71
C ALA A 24 -22.27 41.63 -10.05
N SER A 25 -22.96 40.71 -10.72
CA SER A 25 -24.04 41.04 -11.66
C SER A 25 -25.10 39.94 -11.60
N ALA A 26 -26.20 40.23 -10.90
CA ALA A 26 -27.52 39.74 -11.27
C ALA A 26 -28.08 40.68 -12.35
N PRO A 27 -28.98 40.24 -13.24
CA PRO A 27 -30.39 40.29 -12.88
C PRO A 27 -31.24 39.12 -13.38
N ALA A 28 -32.47 39.12 -12.87
CA ALA A 28 -33.54 38.15 -13.00
C ALA A 28 -34.03 37.87 -14.44
N ALA A 29 -34.55 36.65 -14.63
CA ALA A 29 -35.66 36.41 -15.55
C ALA A 29 -36.61 35.37 -14.95
N LYS A 30 -37.83 35.83 -14.63
CA LYS A 30 -39.02 35.02 -14.36
C LYS A 30 -39.54 34.48 -15.70
N GLY A 31 -39.88 33.20 -15.75
CA GLY A 31 -40.67 32.57 -16.81
C GLY A 31 -40.99 31.14 -16.38
N SER A 32 -42.11 30.94 -15.70
CA SER A 32 -43.40 30.50 -16.28
C SER A 32 -43.37 29.06 -16.80
N ALA A 33 -43.98 28.20 -15.99
CA ALA A 33 -44.81 27.06 -16.34
C ALA A 33 -44.75 26.55 -17.79
N ALA A 34 -44.22 25.34 -17.95
CA ALA A 34 -44.81 24.32 -18.81
C ALA A 34 -44.45 22.95 -18.25
N GLN A 35 -45.39 22.37 -17.49
CA GLN A 35 -45.43 20.95 -17.20
C GLN A 35 -45.58 20.20 -18.52
N ALA A 36 -44.46 19.84 -19.15
CA ALA A 36 -44.45 18.79 -20.15
C ALA A 36 -44.27 17.46 -19.41
N ALA A 37 -45.39 16.83 -19.08
CA ALA A 37 -45.45 15.44 -18.71
C ALA A 37 -44.94 14.59 -19.89
N SER A 38 -43.62 14.40 -19.98
CA SER A 38 -43.05 13.35 -20.81
C SER A 38 -43.42 12.04 -20.14
N LYS A 39 -44.52 11.43 -20.59
CA LYS A 39 -44.76 10.00 -20.50
C LYS A 39 -43.54 9.31 -21.13
N SER A 40 -42.49 9.07 -20.36
CA SER A 40 -41.51 8.05 -20.67
C SER A 40 -42.28 6.74 -20.56
N LYS A 41 -42.85 6.31 -21.68
CA LYS A 41 -43.38 4.97 -21.87
C LYS A 41 -42.17 4.07 -21.68
N GLY A 42 -42.01 3.58 -20.45
CA GLY A 42 -40.93 2.70 -20.06
C GLY A 42 -40.99 1.49 -20.97
N ASN A 43 -40.05 1.43 -21.91
CA ASN A 43 -39.49 0.15 -22.27
C ASN A 43 -38.75 -0.31 -21.01
N ASP A 44 -39.51 -0.91 -20.09
CA ASP A 44 -39.00 -1.87 -19.13
C ASP A 44 -38.46 -3.02 -19.98
N ALA A 45 -37.28 -2.80 -20.57
CA ALA A 45 -36.41 -3.85 -21.02
C ALA A 45 -36.00 -4.58 -19.75
N GLN A 46 -36.92 -5.44 -19.30
CA GLN A 46 -36.80 -6.39 -18.21
C GLN A 46 -35.50 -7.11 -18.46
N ALA A 47 -34.44 -6.69 -17.75
CA ALA A 47 -33.08 -7.17 -17.99
C ALA A 47 -33.10 -8.70 -17.90
N PRO A 48 -32.99 -9.45 -19.03
CA PRO A 48 -33.26 -10.89 -19.03
C PRO A 48 -32.19 -11.71 -18.31
N SER A 49 -31.27 -11.05 -17.61
CA SER A 49 -30.17 -11.66 -16.88
C SER A 49 -30.28 -11.48 -15.37
N GLU A 50 -31.46 -11.10 -14.84
CA GLU A 50 -31.79 -11.34 -13.43
C GLU A 50 -31.85 -12.84 -13.14
N ALA A 51 -30.64 -13.37 -12.95
CA ALA A 51 -30.26 -13.84 -11.65
C ALA A 51 -30.79 -15.22 -11.28
N TRP A 52 -30.22 -16.23 -11.93
CA TRP A 52 -30.03 -17.53 -11.30
C TRP A 52 -29.49 -17.37 -9.85
N LEU A 53 -28.57 -16.42 -9.62
CA LEU A 53 -28.09 -16.06 -8.28
C LEU A 53 -29.13 -15.34 -7.38
N ALA A 54 -30.18 -14.71 -7.91
CA ALA A 54 -31.22 -14.10 -7.07
C ALA A 54 -32.17 -15.16 -6.51
N ARG A 55 -32.34 -16.28 -7.22
CA ARG A 55 -33.15 -17.41 -6.73
C ARG A 55 -32.59 -18.04 -5.46
N PHE A 56 -31.27 -17.98 -5.27
CA PHE A 56 -30.60 -18.51 -4.07
C PHE A 56 -30.37 -17.45 -2.99
N ARG A 57 -30.73 -16.19 -3.23
CA ARG A 57 -30.53 -15.14 -2.23
C ARG A 57 -31.67 -15.15 -1.21
N PRO A 58 -31.35 -15.06 0.10
CA PRO A 58 -32.37 -14.90 1.13
C PRO A 58 -33.05 -13.54 1.01
N LYS A 59 -34.17 -13.36 1.71
CA LYS A 59 -34.81 -12.04 1.84
C LYS A 59 -33.83 -11.05 2.52
N PRO A 60 -33.80 -9.77 2.09
CA PRO A 60 -32.93 -8.76 2.69
C PRO A 60 -33.07 -8.72 4.21
N ASN A 61 -31.95 -8.88 4.92
CA ASN A 61 -31.88 -8.86 6.37
C ASN A 61 -30.76 -7.90 6.84
N PRO A 62 -31.11 -6.77 7.48
CA PRO A 62 -30.14 -5.76 7.91
C PRO A 62 -29.19 -6.27 9.00
N LEU A 63 -29.53 -7.36 9.70
CA LEU A 63 -28.71 -7.91 10.78
C LEU A 63 -27.29 -8.26 10.29
N PHE A 64 -27.16 -8.91 9.12
CA PHE A 64 -25.84 -9.32 8.62
C PHE A 64 -24.96 -8.12 8.23
N PHE A 65 -25.55 -7.07 7.67
CA PHE A 65 -24.84 -5.82 7.41
C PHE A 65 -24.42 -5.14 8.72
N ALA A 66 -25.33 -5.06 9.69
CA ALA A 66 -25.05 -4.48 11.00
C ALA A 66 -23.94 -5.23 11.75
N LEU A 67 -23.92 -6.57 11.69
CA LEU A 67 -22.85 -7.40 12.26
C LEU A 67 -21.50 -7.14 11.56
N PHE A 68 -21.49 -7.07 10.23
CA PHE A 68 -20.28 -6.74 9.46
C PHE A 68 -19.74 -5.34 9.79
N ALA A 69 -20.62 -4.33 9.84
CA ALA A 69 -20.28 -2.97 10.24
C ALA A 69 -19.75 -2.92 11.68
N SER A 70 -20.39 -3.64 12.60
CA SER A 70 -19.96 -3.74 14.00
C SER A 70 -18.58 -4.38 14.11
N GLY A 71 -18.29 -5.43 13.34
CA GLY A 71 -16.96 -6.03 13.27
C GLY A 71 -15.88 -5.06 12.76
N CYS A 72 -16.21 -4.25 11.75
CA CYS A 72 -15.32 -3.21 11.24
C CYS A 72 -15.01 -2.14 12.31
N ILE A 73 -16.04 -1.65 13.00
CA ILE A 73 -15.91 -0.67 14.08
C ILE A 73 -15.12 -1.26 15.25
N TRP A 74 -15.42 -2.50 15.64
CA TRP A 74 -14.74 -3.22 16.73
C TRP A 74 -13.23 -3.35 16.48
N ILE A 75 -12.83 -3.71 15.25
CA ILE A 75 -11.42 -3.75 14.85
C ILE A 75 -10.76 -2.38 15.01
N LEU A 76 -11.39 -1.32 14.50
CA LEU A 76 -10.83 0.04 14.55
C LEU A 76 -10.80 0.62 15.97
N ALA A 77 -11.74 0.25 16.84
CA ALA A 77 -11.82 0.74 18.20
C ALA A 77 -10.72 0.13 19.09
N LEU A 78 -10.39 -1.15 18.89
CA LEU A 78 -9.46 -1.88 19.77
C LEU A 78 -8.03 -1.94 19.23
N TYR A 79 -7.84 -1.82 17.91
CA TYR A 79 -6.50 -1.85 17.33
C TYR A 79 -5.97 -0.43 17.06
N GLN A 80 -4.90 -0.05 17.74
CA GLN A 80 -4.19 1.21 17.51
C GLN A 80 -2.97 1.00 16.60
N PRO A 81 -3.05 1.28 15.28
CA PRO A 81 -1.94 1.07 14.35
C PRO A 81 -0.71 1.96 14.64
N CYS A 82 -0.89 3.04 15.42
CA CYS A 82 0.15 4.02 15.70
C CYS A 82 0.99 3.74 16.94
N VAL A 83 0.65 2.71 17.73
CA VAL A 83 1.44 2.24 18.87
C VAL A 83 2.46 1.24 18.38
N VAL A 84 3.58 1.75 17.86
CA VAL A 84 4.70 0.94 17.35
C VAL A 84 5.68 0.68 18.49
N LYS A 85 5.98 -0.61 18.76
CA LYS A 85 7.05 -0.99 19.69
C LYS A 85 8.40 -0.86 18.97
N GLY A 86 9.37 -0.17 19.59
CA GLY A 86 10.73 0.00 19.06
C GLY A 86 10.90 1.24 18.16
N THR A 87 11.85 1.20 17.23
CA THR A 87 12.24 2.35 16.41
C THR A 87 11.17 2.68 15.37
N LYS A 88 10.56 3.87 15.48
CA LYS A 88 9.63 4.41 14.47
C LYS A 88 10.39 4.60 13.14
N ARG A 89 9.89 3.95 12.07
CA ARG A 89 10.45 4.12 10.72
C ARG A 89 9.90 5.39 10.10
N ASP A 90 10.77 6.37 9.86
CA ASP A 90 10.40 7.62 9.22
C ASP A 90 9.85 7.38 7.80
N CYS A 91 8.61 7.79 7.59
CA CYS A 91 7.98 7.78 6.28
C CYS A 91 7.68 9.18 5.72
N GLY A 92 8.09 10.25 6.40
CA GLY A 92 7.85 11.63 5.98
C GLY A 92 9.03 12.31 5.29
N TYR A 93 8.90 13.60 5.06
CA TYR A 93 9.97 14.53 4.77
C TYR A 93 9.77 15.76 5.66
N SER A 94 10.81 16.58 5.84
CA SER A 94 10.70 17.79 6.66
C SER A 94 9.60 18.72 6.14
N GLY A 95 8.70 19.17 7.02
CA GLY A 95 7.57 20.03 6.68
C GLY A 95 6.34 19.33 6.08
N ILE A 96 6.27 17.99 6.13
CA ILE A 96 5.07 17.27 5.69
C ILE A 96 3.85 17.63 6.55
N SER A 97 2.71 17.92 5.92
CA SER A 97 1.47 18.20 6.66
C SER A 97 0.90 16.92 7.30
N THR A 98 0.15 17.07 8.39
CA THR A 98 -0.57 15.98 9.07
C THR A 98 -1.46 15.20 8.09
N GLY A 99 -2.16 15.92 7.19
CA GLY A 99 -3.01 15.33 6.17
C GLY A 99 -2.21 14.49 5.18
N THR A 100 -1.18 15.07 4.56
CA THR A 100 -0.31 14.39 3.58
C THR A 100 0.39 13.18 4.19
N CYS A 101 0.83 13.29 5.45
CA CYS A 101 1.42 12.18 6.17
C CYS A 101 0.45 11.00 6.24
N ARG A 102 -0.75 11.22 6.79
CA ARG A 102 -1.73 10.16 7.02
C ARG A 102 -2.26 9.58 5.71
N THR A 103 -2.45 10.36 4.65
CA THR A 103 -3.11 9.88 3.44
C THR A 103 -2.16 9.32 2.38
N LEU A 104 -0.98 9.90 2.20
CA LEU A 104 -0.15 9.62 1.02
C LEU A 104 1.26 9.10 1.36
N ALA A 105 1.85 9.52 2.48
CA ALA A 105 3.28 9.26 2.72
C ALA A 105 3.63 7.76 2.72
N CYS A 106 2.77 6.89 3.26
CA CYS A 106 3.02 5.44 3.34
C CYS A 106 2.80 4.73 2.00
N PHE A 107 2.07 5.38 1.09
CA PHE A 107 1.76 4.88 -0.25
C PHE A 107 2.72 5.42 -1.32
N ILE A 108 3.46 6.50 -1.03
CA ILE A 108 4.39 7.11 -1.99
C ILE A 108 5.85 6.91 -1.57
N LYS A 109 6.16 6.97 -0.26
CA LYS A 109 7.52 6.76 0.25
C LYS A 109 7.82 5.25 0.30
N SER A 110 8.02 4.69 -0.89
CA SER A 110 8.60 3.36 -1.06
C SER A 110 10.10 3.44 -0.76
N PRO A 111 10.75 2.41 -0.18
CA PRO A 111 12.21 2.33 0.01
C PRO A 111 13.00 2.21 -1.32
N GLY A 112 12.52 2.86 -2.37
CA GLY A 112 12.93 2.74 -3.76
C GLY A 112 11.95 1.87 -4.57
N PRO A 113 11.84 2.11 -5.89
CA PRO A 113 11.08 1.26 -6.83
C PRO A 113 11.42 -0.23 -6.78
N TYR A 114 12.69 -0.52 -6.50
CA TYR A 114 13.24 -1.85 -6.68
C TYR A 114 13.42 -2.57 -5.35
N GLN A 115 13.04 -3.84 -5.31
CA GLN A 115 13.47 -4.76 -4.27
C GLN A 115 14.89 -5.21 -4.61
N LYS A 116 15.85 -4.87 -3.74
CA LYS A 116 17.20 -5.41 -3.81
C LYS A 116 17.19 -6.84 -3.27
N LYS A 117 17.72 -7.78 -4.04
CA LYS A 117 17.89 -9.18 -3.64
C LYS A 117 19.31 -9.63 -3.90
N LYS A 118 19.83 -10.44 -2.98
CA LYS A 118 21.15 -11.08 -3.12
C LYS A 118 20.92 -12.56 -3.39
N LEU A 119 21.20 -12.98 -4.61
CA LEU A 119 21.08 -14.36 -5.06
C LEU A 119 22.46 -15.01 -5.04
N LYS A 120 22.53 -16.31 -4.74
CA LYS A 120 23.77 -17.08 -4.80
C LYS A 120 23.63 -18.11 -5.91
N VAL A 121 24.29 -17.86 -7.04
CA VAL A 121 24.28 -18.76 -8.20
C VAL A 121 25.55 -19.59 -8.17
N LYS A 122 25.42 -20.90 -8.13
CA LYS A 122 26.56 -21.82 -8.23
C LYS A 122 26.96 -21.96 -9.69
N ARG A 123 28.26 -21.89 -9.97
CA ARG A 123 28.86 -22.02 -11.30
C ARG A 123 29.85 -23.18 -11.28
N ALA A 124 29.78 -24.08 -12.28
CA ALA A 124 30.78 -25.12 -12.49
C ALA A 124 32.03 -24.55 -13.18
N ASP A 125 33.14 -25.29 -13.14
CA ASP A 125 34.38 -24.85 -13.81
C ASP A 125 34.20 -24.86 -15.34
N GLY A 126 34.62 -23.77 -16.00
CA GLY A 126 34.40 -23.58 -17.43
C GLY A 126 33.00 -23.08 -17.81
N GLU A 127 32.04 -23.05 -16.87
CA GLU A 127 30.66 -22.65 -17.15
C GLU A 127 30.49 -21.12 -17.08
N SER A 128 29.72 -20.54 -18.00
CA SER A 128 29.35 -19.11 -17.93
C SER A 128 28.09 -18.90 -17.08
N LEU A 129 27.82 -17.67 -16.62
CA LEU A 129 26.54 -17.37 -15.97
C LEU A 129 25.33 -17.57 -16.90
N GLY A 130 25.55 -17.48 -18.22
CA GLY A 130 24.49 -17.53 -19.22
C GLY A 130 23.49 -16.37 -19.13
N LEU A 131 23.95 -15.17 -18.79
CA LEU A 131 23.12 -13.96 -18.75
C LEU A 131 23.39 -13.12 -19.99
N ALA A 132 22.37 -12.90 -20.83
CA ALA A 132 22.41 -11.87 -21.86
C ALA A 132 22.02 -10.55 -21.21
N LEU A 133 22.94 -9.57 -21.20
CA LEU A 133 22.76 -8.31 -20.52
C LEU A 133 22.77 -7.13 -21.48
N GLU A 134 21.81 -6.22 -21.32
CA GLU A 134 21.82 -4.89 -21.94
C GLU A 134 22.47 -3.90 -20.97
N GLN A 135 23.52 -3.20 -21.41
CA GLN A 135 24.16 -2.16 -20.62
C GLN A 135 23.35 -0.86 -20.68
N ARG A 136 22.93 -0.35 -19.52
CA ARG A 136 22.33 0.98 -19.34
C ARG A 136 23.28 1.89 -18.54
N PRO A 137 23.08 3.21 -18.54
CA PRO A 137 24.01 4.15 -17.88
C PRO A 137 24.27 3.84 -16.39
N ASP A 138 23.31 3.21 -15.72
CA ASP A 138 23.28 3.02 -14.27
C ASP A 138 23.18 1.55 -13.82
N ALA A 139 22.99 0.58 -14.73
CA ALA A 139 22.89 -0.84 -14.43
C ALA A 139 23.02 -1.71 -15.69
N TYR A 140 23.17 -3.02 -15.51
CA TYR A 140 22.94 -4.00 -16.58
C TYR A 140 21.54 -4.58 -16.41
N VAL A 141 20.80 -4.79 -17.49
CA VAL A 141 19.46 -5.37 -17.47
C VAL A 141 19.50 -6.76 -18.11
N VAL A 142 18.97 -7.76 -17.42
CA VAL A 142 18.87 -9.13 -17.96
C VAL A 142 17.86 -9.12 -19.12
N GLN A 143 18.31 -9.44 -20.33
CA GLN A 143 17.46 -9.55 -21.51
C GLN A 143 16.95 -10.98 -21.69
N SER A 144 17.84 -11.96 -21.53
CA SER A 144 17.51 -13.37 -21.62
C SER A 144 18.50 -14.24 -20.84
N LEU A 145 18.12 -15.49 -20.62
CA LEU A 145 18.93 -16.53 -19.99
C LEU A 145 19.31 -17.56 -21.04
N GLN A 146 20.59 -17.93 -21.11
CA GLN A 146 21.05 -19.03 -21.96
C GLN A 146 20.61 -20.36 -21.32
N PRO A 147 20.03 -21.32 -22.09
CA PRO A 147 19.51 -22.56 -21.54
C PRO A 147 20.52 -23.35 -20.71
N ASP A 148 21.77 -23.41 -21.18
CA ASP A 148 22.85 -24.19 -20.56
C ASP A 148 23.66 -23.40 -19.51
N GLY A 149 23.26 -22.16 -19.23
CA GLY A 149 23.97 -21.29 -18.30
C GLY A 149 23.67 -21.56 -16.82
N ALA A 150 24.61 -21.21 -15.96
CA ALA A 150 24.48 -21.40 -14.51
C ALA A 150 23.22 -20.74 -13.92
N ALA A 151 22.81 -19.57 -14.43
CA ALA A 151 21.60 -18.90 -13.97
C ALA A 151 20.30 -19.65 -14.36
N SER A 152 20.27 -20.28 -15.54
CA SER A 152 19.15 -21.12 -15.99
C SER A 152 19.04 -22.39 -15.13
N LYS A 153 20.18 -23.05 -14.86
CA LYS A 153 20.24 -24.20 -13.95
C LYS A 153 19.78 -23.84 -12.54
N HIS A 154 20.28 -22.74 -11.97
CA HIS A 154 19.83 -22.20 -10.68
C HIS A 154 18.30 -21.99 -10.65
N ASN A 155 17.73 -21.44 -11.72
CA ASN A 155 16.28 -21.26 -11.81
C ASN A 155 15.51 -22.59 -11.88
N SER A 156 16.08 -23.62 -12.52
CA SER A 156 15.44 -24.93 -12.66
C SER A 156 15.40 -25.74 -11.35
N GLU A 157 16.33 -25.48 -10.44
CA GLU A 157 16.38 -26.09 -9.10
C GLU A 157 15.36 -25.46 -8.12
N LEU A 158 14.84 -24.27 -8.45
CA LEU A 158 13.89 -23.55 -7.61
C LEU A 158 12.45 -23.92 -7.96
N ALA A 159 11.56 -23.82 -6.97
CA ALA A 159 10.12 -23.93 -7.20
C ALA A 159 9.65 -22.88 -8.22
N SER A 160 8.68 -23.26 -9.07
CA SER A 160 8.09 -22.34 -10.06
C SER A 160 7.55 -21.08 -9.37
N GLY A 161 7.96 -19.91 -9.86
CA GLY A 161 7.58 -18.62 -9.27
C GLY A 161 8.41 -18.21 -8.04
N SER A 162 9.49 -18.93 -7.73
CA SER A 162 10.38 -18.55 -6.64
C SER A 162 10.91 -17.13 -6.82
N GLU A 163 10.89 -16.41 -5.71
CA GLU A 163 11.37 -15.05 -5.59
C GLU A 163 12.90 -14.92 -5.80
N ASP A 164 13.62 -16.04 -5.76
CA ASP A 164 15.07 -16.15 -5.89
C ASP A 164 15.53 -16.56 -7.30
N MET A 165 14.60 -16.72 -8.25
CA MET A 165 14.92 -16.91 -9.66
C MET A 165 15.51 -15.62 -10.24
N VAL A 166 16.43 -15.72 -11.21
CA VAL A 166 16.84 -14.60 -12.06
C VAL A 166 15.86 -14.50 -13.23
N LEU A 167 15.33 -13.32 -13.54
CA LEU A 167 14.34 -13.14 -14.60
C LEU A 167 14.77 -12.08 -15.62
N PRO A 168 14.34 -12.20 -16.89
CA PRO A 168 14.39 -11.09 -17.84
C PRO A 168 13.74 -9.83 -17.24
N GLY A 169 14.39 -8.69 -17.42
CA GLY A 169 14.02 -7.40 -16.83
C GLY A 169 14.68 -7.10 -15.48
N ASP A 170 15.32 -8.07 -14.82
CA ASP A 170 16.07 -7.80 -13.59
C ASP A 170 17.24 -6.86 -13.85
N ARG A 171 17.42 -5.89 -12.97
CA ARG A 171 18.56 -4.98 -13.00
C ARG A 171 19.69 -5.55 -12.17
N LEU A 172 20.82 -5.87 -12.77
CA LEU A 172 22.00 -6.36 -12.11
C LEU A 172 22.86 -5.17 -11.64
N VAL A 173 23.04 -5.08 -10.32
CA VAL A 173 23.73 -3.97 -9.65
C VAL A 173 25.14 -4.37 -9.23
N LYS A 174 25.30 -5.62 -8.79
CA LYS A 174 26.60 -6.19 -8.39
C LYS A 174 26.71 -7.67 -8.76
N ILE A 175 27.94 -8.09 -9.03
CA ILE A 175 28.32 -9.49 -9.25
C ILE A 175 29.55 -9.75 -8.40
N GLY A 176 29.42 -10.63 -7.40
CA GLY A 176 30.45 -10.82 -6.38
C GLY A 176 30.72 -9.52 -5.63
N SER A 177 31.96 -9.05 -5.68
CA SER A 177 32.38 -7.76 -5.15
C SER A 177 32.37 -6.63 -6.19
N SER A 178 32.15 -6.96 -7.46
CA SER A 178 32.27 -6.03 -8.59
C SER A 178 30.97 -5.28 -8.84
N SER A 179 31.07 -4.00 -9.23
CA SER A 179 29.94 -3.14 -9.57
C SER A 179 30.30 -2.21 -10.74
N GLY A 180 29.30 -1.65 -11.43
CA GLY A 180 29.53 -0.75 -12.56
C GLY A 180 30.30 -1.42 -13.71
N LYS A 181 31.37 -0.78 -14.19
CA LYS A 181 32.16 -1.26 -15.34
C LYS A 181 32.89 -2.58 -15.06
N ASP A 182 33.24 -2.84 -13.80
CA ASP A 182 33.99 -4.04 -13.41
C ASP A 182 33.15 -5.32 -13.49
N MET A 183 31.82 -5.20 -13.55
CA MET A 183 30.93 -6.36 -13.70
C MET A 183 31.17 -7.11 -15.01
N ALA A 184 31.58 -6.42 -16.08
CA ALA A 184 31.89 -7.05 -17.37
C ALA A 184 33.02 -8.08 -17.25
N LYS A 185 34.00 -7.85 -16.36
CA LYS A 185 35.09 -8.80 -16.10
C LYS A 185 34.60 -10.02 -15.34
N GLU A 186 33.77 -9.81 -14.31
CA GLU A 186 33.22 -10.89 -13.48
C GLU A 186 32.25 -11.80 -14.26
N LEU A 187 31.53 -11.23 -15.24
CA LEU A 187 30.65 -11.95 -16.17
C LEU A 187 31.42 -12.90 -17.09
N LYS A 188 32.62 -12.50 -17.52
CA LYS A 188 33.49 -13.30 -18.38
C LYS A 188 34.25 -14.39 -17.63
N GLY A 189 34.34 -14.31 -16.30
CA GLY A 189 34.96 -15.36 -15.51
C GLY A 189 34.23 -16.69 -15.72
N THR A 190 34.97 -17.80 -15.63
CA THR A 190 34.44 -19.16 -15.79
C THR A 190 34.86 -20.10 -14.66
N SER A 191 35.54 -19.59 -13.63
CA SER A 191 36.01 -20.42 -12.53
C SER A 191 34.84 -20.96 -11.69
N ALA A 192 34.98 -22.20 -11.23
CA ALA A 192 34.05 -22.82 -10.30
C ALA A 192 33.93 -21.99 -9.00
N LYS A 193 32.81 -21.28 -8.83
CA LYS A 193 32.55 -20.44 -7.65
C LYS A 193 31.06 -20.18 -7.48
N THR A 194 30.62 -20.03 -6.23
CA THR A 194 29.31 -19.43 -5.95
C THR A 194 29.40 -17.92 -6.12
N VAL A 195 28.66 -17.39 -7.09
CA VAL A 195 28.64 -15.96 -7.41
C VAL A 195 27.41 -15.32 -6.79
N ALA A 196 27.66 -14.28 -5.97
CA ALA A 196 26.59 -13.48 -5.40
C ALA A 196 26.11 -12.45 -6.43
N LEU A 197 24.86 -12.51 -6.85
CA LEU A 197 24.23 -11.52 -7.72
C LEU A 197 23.39 -10.58 -6.87
N GLU A 198 23.64 -9.28 -6.93
CA GLU A 198 22.73 -8.28 -6.35
C GLU A 198 21.83 -7.76 -7.46
N ILE A 199 20.59 -8.25 -7.50
CA ILE A 199 19.57 -7.82 -8.46
C ILE A 199 18.61 -6.80 -7.84
N GLN A 200 18.08 -5.94 -8.69
CA GLN A 200 17.01 -4.99 -8.41
C GLN A 200 15.82 -5.36 -9.29
N ARG A 201 14.72 -5.78 -8.66
CA ARG A 201 13.47 -6.16 -9.34
C ARG A 201 12.37 -5.18 -8.99
N SER A 202 11.50 -4.87 -9.96
CA SER A 202 10.28 -4.10 -9.66
C SER A 202 9.42 -4.85 -8.64
N ARG A 203 8.89 -4.15 -7.64
CA ARG A 203 7.96 -4.76 -6.65
C ARG A 203 6.56 -4.97 -7.22
N LEU A 204 6.33 -4.59 -8.48
CA LEU A 204 5.05 -4.82 -9.14
C LEU A 204 4.77 -6.32 -9.24
N PRO A 205 3.53 -6.75 -8.93
CA PRO A 205 3.07 -8.10 -9.23
C PRO A 205 3.30 -8.44 -10.70
N ARG A 206 3.52 -9.72 -11.00
CA ARG A 206 3.81 -10.18 -12.38
C ARG A 206 2.77 -9.70 -13.40
N LEU A 207 1.49 -9.72 -13.03
CA LEU A 207 0.38 -9.25 -13.86
C LEU A 207 0.45 -7.75 -14.20
N LEU A 208 1.16 -6.96 -13.39
CA LEU A 208 1.32 -5.52 -13.56
C LEU A 208 2.72 -5.12 -14.06
N GLN A 209 3.58 -6.10 -14.39
CA GLN A 209 4.94 -5.81 -14.87
C GLN A 209 4.95 -5.04 -16.20
N PHE A 210 3.87 -5.11 -16.99
CA PHE A 210 3.73 -4.29 -18.20
C PHE A 210 3.69 -2.77 -17.91
N LEU A 211 3.36 -2.36 -16.68
CA LEU A 211 3.40 -0.96 -16.24
C LEU A 211 4.81 -0.49 -15.89
N HIS A 212 5.80 -1.39 -15.88
CA HIS A 212 7.18 -1.05 -15.60
C HIS A 212 7.72 -0.14 -16.69
N SER A 213 8.11 1.08 -16.32
CA SER A 213 8.51 2.09 -17.30
C SER A 213 9.90 1.84 -17.92
N GLY A 214 10.68 0.90 -17.40
CA GLY A 214 12.07 0.65 -17.81
C GLY A 214 13.05 1.80 -17.51
N LYS A 215 12.56 2.96 -17.03
CA LYS A 215 13.38 4.12 -16.69
C LYS A 215 14.04 3.92 -15.32
N THR A 216 15.16 4.59 -15.09
CA THR A 216 15.87 4.60 -13.79
C THR A 216 14.97 4.97 -12.61
N LYS A 217 14.02 5.87 -12.85
CA LYS A 217 13.02 6.30 -11.87
C LYS A 217 11.63 5.82 -12.30
N PRO A 218 10.88 5.15 -11.42
CA PRO A 218 9.50 4.72 -11.70
C PRO A 218 8.64 5.95 -11.95
N ASN A 219 7.58 5.78 -12.76
CA ASN A 219 6.52 6.77 -12.80
C ASN A 219 5.71 6.75 -11.48
N LEU A 220 4.83 7.74 -11.29
CA LEU A 220 4.01 7.84 -10.07
C LEU A 220 3.14 6.60 -9.85
N LEU A 221 2.56 6.06 -10.93
CA LEU A 221 1.69 4.89 -10.87
C LEU A 221 2.46 3.64 -10.43
N GLU A 222 3.63 3.39 -11.01
CA GLU A 222 4.53 2.31 -10.62
C GLU A 222 4.99 2.50 -9.17
N THR A 223 5.31 3.73 -8.75
CA THR A 223 5.69 4.03 -7.35
C THR A 223 4.56 3.69 -6.38
N LEU A 224 3.33 4.09 -6.72
CA LEU A 224 2.14 3.83 -5.91
C LEU A 224 1.85 2.33 -5.83
N LEU A 225 1.89 1.63 -6.97
CA LEU A 225 1.59 0.20 -7.06
C LEU A 225 2.67 -0.69 -6.43
N SER A 226 3.93 -0.22 -6.43
CA SER A 226 5.08 -0.91 -5.82
C SER A 226 5.28 -0.56 -4.33
N ALA A 227 4.50 0.39 -3.80
CA ALA A 227 4.66 0.84 -2.44
C ALA A 227 4.29 -0.27 -1.43
N PRO A 228 5.14 -0.52 -0.41
CA PRO A 228 4.82 -1.46 0.66
C PRO A 228 3.50 -1.16 1.39
N GLY A 229 3.13 0.13 1.46
CA GLY A 229 1.84 0.53 2.00
C GLY A 229 0.68 0.00 1.16
N LEU A 230 0.76 0.09 -0.17
CA LEU A 230 -0.31 -0.42 -1.02
C LEU A 230 -0.40 -1.96 -0.96
N ALA A 231 0.74 -2.65 -0.95
CA ALA A 231 0.75 -4.11 -0.82
C ALA A 231 0.12 -4.59 0.51
N HIS A 232 0.37 -3.87 1.61
CA HIS A 232 -0.26 -4.18 2.88
C HIS A 232 -1.76 -3.84 2.89
N PHE A 233 -2.12 -2.68 2.34
CA PHE A 233 -3.51 -2.25 2.18
C PHE A 233 -4.31 -3.26 1.36
N SER A 234 -3.78 -3.70 0.20
CA SER A 234 -4.45 -4.65 -0.67
C SER A 234 -4.63 -6.00 0.01
N SER A 235 -3.64 -6.47 0.76
CA SER A 235 -3.73 -7.70 1.55
C SER A 235 -4.84 -7.61 2.62
N LEU A 236 -4.90 -6.52 3.38
CA LEU A 236 -5.96 -6.31 4.38
C LEU A 236 -7.34 -6.15 3.73
N TRP A 237 -7.42 -5.38 2.64
CA TRP A 237 -8.67 -5.15 1.91
C TRP A 237 -9.20 -6.44 1.30
N GLN A 238 -8.35 -7.25 0.67
CA GLN A 238 -8.73 -8.57 0.14
C GLN A 238 -9.23 -9.49 1.24
N PHE A 239 -8.55 -9.52 2.40
CA PHE A 239 -9.04 -10.30 3.54
C PHE A 239 -10.43 -9.84 3.99
N MET A 240 -10.62 -8.54 4.18
CA MET A 240 -11.92 -7.98 4.57
C MET A 240 -12.99 -8.24 3.51
N ALA A 241 -12.63 -8.15 2.22
CA ALA A 241 -13.53 -8.46 1.12
C ALA A 241 -13.94 -9.94 1.09
N MET A 242 -13.02 -10.87 1.40
CA MET A 242 -13.33 -12.30 1.53
C MET A 242 -14.35 -12.57 2.65
N VAL A 243 -14.37 -11.77 3.72
CA VAL A 243 -15.38 -11.84 4.79
C VAL A 243 -16.67 -11.12 4.40
N ALA A 244 -16.54 -9.97 3.74
CA ALA A 244 -17.67 -9.13 3.34
C ALA A 244 -18.53 -9.80 2.26
N MET A 245 -17.94 -10.57 1.34
CA MET A 245 -18.64 -11.26 0.25
C MET A 245 -19.69 -12.28 0.77
N PRO A 246 -19.34 -13.24 1.65
CA PRO A 246 -20.33 -14.10 2.31
C PRO A 246 -21.34 -13.30 3.13
N GLY A 247 -20.91 -12.28 3.88
CA GLY A 247 -21.80 -11.44 4.67
C GLY A 247 -22.85 -10.72 3.81
N TRP A 248 -22.45 -10.21 2.65
CA TRP A 248 -23.35 -9.65 1.65
C TRP A 248 -24.28 -10.73 1.06
N PHE A 249 -23.75 -11.89 0.67
CA PHE A 249 -24.56 -12.95 0.08
C PHE A 249 -25.68 -13.41 1.03
N ILE A 250 -25.35 -13.64 2.30
CA ILE A 250 -26.29 -14.09 3.35
C ILE A 250 -27.25 -12.95 3.76
N SER A 251 -26.84 -11.68 3.61
CA SER A 251 -27.73 -10.55 3.89
C SER A 251 -28.91 -10.43 2.93
N GLY A 252 -28.87 -11.06 1.75
CA GLY A 252 -29.96 -11.00 0.78
C GLY A 252 -30.09 -9.66 0.03
N TYR A 253 -29.18 -8.71 0.23
CA TYR A 253 -29.22 -7.43 -0.45
C TYR A 253 -28.92 -7.54 -1.96
N PRO A 254 -29.42 -6.59 -2.79
CA PRO A 254 -29.15 -6.58 -4.23
C PRO A 254 -27.66 -6.34 -4.53
N LEU A 255 -27.24 -6.60 -5.78
CA LEU A 255 -25.85 -6.40 -6.20
C LEU A 255 -25.41 -4.93 -6.07
N SER A 256 -26.36 -3.99 -6.17
CA SER A 256 -26.12 -2.56 -5.97
C SER A 256 -25.65 -2.19 -4.56
N SER A 257 -25.84 -3.05 -3.55
CA SER A 257 -25.32 -2.81 -2.19
C SER A 257 -23.88 -3.30 -2.01
N LEU A 258 -23.35 -4.11 -2.92
CA LEU A 258 -22.00 -4.68 -2.83
C LEU A 258 -20.91 -3.61 -2.66
N PRO A 259 -20.95 -2.46 -3.37
CA PRO A 259 -19.98 -1.39 -3.18
C PRO A 259 -19.90 -0.88 -1.74
N ALA A 260 -20.99 -0.87 -0.96
CA ALA A 260 -20.97 -0.43 0.43
C ALA A 260 -20.09 -1.35 1.31
N TYR A 261 -20.22 -2.67 1.14
CA TYR A 261 -19.40 -3.67 1.83
C TYR A 261 -17.92 -3.52 1.48
N PHE A 262 -17.60 -3.39 0.18
CA PHE A 262 -16.21 -3.22 -0.28
C PHE A 262 -15.61 -1.88 0.13
N THR A 263 -16.40 -0.80 0.14
CA THR A 263 -15.96 0.54 0.57
C THR A 263 -15.66 0.55 2.07
N MET A 264 -16.49 -0.10 2.89
CA MET A 264 -16.23 -0.21 4.32
C MET A 264 -14.98 -1.07 4.59
N SER A 265 -14.82 -2.19 3.89
CA SER A 265 -13.58 -3.00 3.92
C SER A 265 -12.35 -2.18 3.54
N ALA A 266 -12.43 -1.37 2.49
CA ALA A 266 -11.34 -0.49 2.06
C ALA A 266 -11.05 0.60 3.08
N ALA A 267 -12.08 1.21 3.67
CA ALA A 267 -11.92 2.24 4.71
C ALA A 267 -11.21 1.69 5.95
N VAL A 268 -11.59 0.50 6.41
CA VAL A 268 -10.90 -0.19 7.52
C VAL A 268 -9.45 -0.50 7.14
N ALA A 269 -9.22 -1.13 5.99
CA ALA A 269 -7.86 -1.46 5.53
C ALA A 269 -6.98 -0.21 5.40
N PHE A 270 -7.54 0.91 4.92
CA PHE A 270 -6.85 2.19 4.84
C PHE A 270 -6.51 2.74 6.22
N GLN A 271 -7.45 2.75 7.16
CA GLN A 271 -7.22 3.22 8.53
C GLN A 271 -6.16 2.39 9.27
N LEU A 272 -6.07 1.09 8.97
CA LEU A 272 -5.03 0.21 9.53
C LEU A 272 -3.66 0.40 8.86
N THR A 273 -3.62 0.81 7.59
CA THR A 273 -2.38 0.90 6.80
C THR A 273 -1.78 2.30 6.70
N ARG A 274 -2.57 3.34 6.95
CA ARG A 274 -2.13 4.74 6.88
C ARG A 274 -0.93 5.01 7.77
N CYS A 275 -0.15 6.04 7.44
CA CYS A 275 0.91 6.48 8.33
C CYS A 275 0.34 7.12 9.60
N CYS A 276 1.19 7.16 10.59
CA CYS A 276 0.95 7.84 11.84
C CYS A 276 1.70 9.17 11.87
N HIS A 277 1.06 10.16 12.49
CA HIS A 277 1.60 11.50 12.65
C HIS A 277 1.63 11.87 14.11
N ASP A 278 2.76 12.39 14.58
CA ASP A 278 2.99 12.83 15.95
C ASP A 278 3.56 14.25 15.96
N GLU A 279 2.74 15.20 16.43
CA GLU A 279 3.12 16.62 16.53
C GLU A 279 4.02 16.89 17.74
N LYS A 280 4.04 15.98 18.73
CA LYS A 280 4.72 16.18 20.01
C LYS A 280 6.10 15.49 20.05
N VAL A 281 6.81 15.49 18.93
CA VAL A 281 8.18 14.94 18.88
C VAL A 281 9.21 16.06 18.77
N PRO A 282 10.37 15.93 19.45
CA PRO A 282 11.44 16.93 19.38
C PRO A 282 12.07 16.97 17.97
N GLU A 283 12.82 18.03 17.69
CA GLU A 283 13.56 18.18 16.43
C GLU A 283 14.47 16.95 16.19
N GLY A 284 14.49 16.47 14.94
CA GLY A 284 15.25 15.30 14.54
C GLY A 284 14.52 13.95 14.68
N VAL A 285 13.35 13.91 15.33
CA VAL A 285 12.47 12.73 15.36
C VAL A 285 11.41 12.84 14.27
N PRO A 286 11.11 11.76 13.52
CA PRO A 286 10.15 11.84 12.43
C PRO A 286 8.72 12.08 12.93
N HIS A 287 8.16 13.23 12.56
CA HIS A 287 6.73 13.54 12.77
C HIS A 287 5.81 12.57 12.03
N CYS A 288 6.27 11.95 10.94
CA CYS A 288 5.50 11.00 10.14
C CYS A 288 6.19 9.64 10.09
N TYR A 289 5.53 8.59 10.57
CA TYR A 289 6.12 7.25 10.67
C TYR A 289 5.16 6.14 10.21
N GLN A 290 5.75 5.01 9.80
CA GLN A 290 4.98 3.85 9.36
C GLN A 290 4.17 3.26 10.53
N SER A 291 2.91 2.93 10.27
CA SER A 291 2.07 2.19 11.21
C SER A 291 2.59 0.76 11.44
N ASN A 292 2.08 0.12 12.50
CA ASN A 292 2.31 -1.28 12.76
C ASN A 292 1.58 -2.16 11.72
N ARG A 293 2.35 -2.91 10.93
CA ARG A 293 1.87 -3.74 9.81
C ARG A 293 1.79 -5.21 10.19
N GLU A 294 0.91 -5.53 11.13
CA GLU A 294 0.61 -6.92 11.48
C GLU A 294 -0.27 -7.57 10.40
N SER A 295 -0.07 -8.87 10.14
CA SER A 295 -0.99 -9.59 9.27
C SER A 295 -2.38 -9.69 9.90
N MET A 296 -3.43 -9.73 9.08
CA MET A 296 -4.80 -9.75 9.59
C MET A 296 -5.08 -10.86 10.60
N PRO A 297 -4.59 -12.11 10.44
CA PRO A 297 -4.78 -13.15 11.45
C PRO A 297 -4.09 -12.88 12.79
N LYS A 298 -2.98 -12.13 12.80
CA LYS A 298 -2.32 -11.69 14.05
C LYS A 298 -3.08 -10.53 14.68
N LEU A 299 -3.50 -9.58 13.86
CA LEU A 299 -4.32 -8.44 14.28
C LEU A 299 -5.62 -8.92 14.92
N LEU A 300 -6.37 -9.82 14.29
CA LEU A 300 -7.62 -10.35 14.83
C LEU A 300 -7.42 -11.11 16.15
N ARG A 301 -6.34 -11.89 16.27
CA ARG A 301 -5.99 -12.56 17.53
C ARG A 301 -5.71 -11.56 18.64
N LYS A 302 -5.01 -10.46 18.32
CA LYS A 302 -4.73 -9.38 19.27
C LYS A 302 -6.02 -8.68 19.69
N VAL A 303 -6.84 -8.24 18.73
CA VAL A 303 -8.15 -7.62 18.99
C VAL A 303 -9.04 -8.53 19.83
N TRP A 304 -9.07 -9.83 19.53
CA TRP A 304 -9.82 -10.81 20.32
C TRP A 304 -9.28 -10.95 21.75
N SER A 305 -7.96 -11.08 21.91
CA SER A 305 -7.31 -11.13 23.23
C SER A 305 -7.63 -9.88 24.06
N ASP A 306 -7.49 -8.71 23.47
CA ASP A 306 -7.77 -7.42 24.13
C ASP A 306 -9.26 -7.32 24.49
N THR A 307 -10.16 -7.80 23.62
CA THR A 307 -11.60 -7.89 23.91
C THR A 307 -11.90 -8.83 25.06
N SER A 308 -11.30 -10.03 25.07
CA SER A 308 -11.52 -11.00 26.15
C SER A 308 -10.99 -10.49 27.49
N ALA A 309 -9.86 -9.77 27.48
CA ALA A 309 -9.29 -9.14 28.67
C ALA A 309 -10.21 -8.02 29.19
N LEU A 310 -10.73 -7.17 28.28
CA LEU A 310 -11.69 -6.12 28.63
C LEU A 310 -13.00 -6.72 29.19
N ALA A 311 -13.52 -7.77 28.56
CA ALA A 311 -14.72 -8.46 29.05
C ALA A 311 -14.48 -9.07 30.44
N ALA A 312 -13.33 -9.69 30.67
CA ALA A 312 -12.95 -10.24 31.98
C ALA A 312 -12.74 -9.15 33.04
N ALA A 313 -12.25 -7.97 32.65
CA ALA A 313 -12.14 -6.82 33.56
C ALA A 313 -13.51 -6.24 33.90
N PHE A 314 -14.39 -6.12 32.89
CA PHE A 314 -15.76 -5.65 33.06
C PHE A 314 -16.60 -6.58 33.94
N THR A 315 -16.45 -7.90 33.83
CA THR A 315 -17.17 -8.85 34.70
C THR A 315 -16.69 -8.81 36.15
N LYS A 316 -15.43 -8.45 36.39
CA LYS A 316 -14.88 -8.27 37.75
C LYS A 316 -15.36 -6.96 38.39
N ASP A 317 -15.38 -5.87 37.65
CA ASP A 317 -15.84 -4.56 38.13
C ASP A 317 -16.57 -3.77 37.03
N PRO A 318 -17.89 -3.99 36.86
CA PRO A 318 -18.65 -3.30 35.82
C PRO A 318 -18.86 -1.82 36.14
N ARG A 319 -18.86 -1.43 37.43
CA ARG A 319 -19.08 -0.04 37.84
C ARG A 319 -17.91 0.85 37.44
N ALA A 320 -16.67 0.42 37.70
CA ALA A 320 -15.49 1.19 37.30
C ALA A 320 -15.44 1.47 35.79
N HIS A 321 -15.89 0.53 34.96
CA HIS A 321 -15.87 0.69 33.50
C HIS A 321 -17.04 1.54 32.96
N LEU A 322 -18.22 1.49 33.60
CA LEU A 322 -19.35 2.33 33.23
C LEU A 322 -19.15 3.78 33.68
N GLU A 323 -18.63 4.00 34.88
CA GLU A 323 -18.41 5.36 35.41
C GLU A 323 -17.42 6.17 34.55
N TRP A 324 -16.36 5.54 34.03
CA TRP A 324 -15.42 6.20 33.13
C TRP A 324 -16.09 6.73 31.85
N ALA A 325 -17.07 6.00 31.31
CA ALA A 325 -17.77 6.42 30.09
C ALA A 325 -18.72 7.61 30.32
N PHE A 326 -19.26 7.77 31.54
CA PHE A 326 -20.26 8.79 31.85
C PHE A 326 -19.71 9.98 32.67
N LEU A 327 -18.52 9.87 33.25
CA LEU A 327 -17.89 10.91 34.07
C LEU A 327 -16.42 11.14 33.65
N PRO A 328 -16.15 11.73 32.47
CA PRO A 328 -14.79 11.90 31.94
C PRO A 328 -13.92 12.97 32.66
N GLY A 329 -14.12 13.20 33.97
CA GLY A 329 -13.54 14.35 34.69
C GLY A 329 -13.19 14.15 36.15
N LYS A 330 -12.97 12.91 36.61
CA LYS A 330 -12.29 12.63 37.87
C LYS A 330 -10.92 12.03 37.62
#